data_AF-N8ZMA2-F1
#
_entry.id   AF-N8ZMA2-F1
#
_cell.length_a   1.000
_cell.length_b   1.000
_cell.length_c   1.000
_cell.angle_alpha   90.00
_cell.angle_beta   90.00
_cell.angle_gamma   90.00
#
_symmetry.space_group_name_H-M   'P 1'
#
loop_
_entity.id
_entity.type
_entity.pdbx_description
1 polymer ?
#
loop_
_entity_poly.entity_id
_entity_poly.type
_entity_poly.pdbx_seq_one_letter_code
_entity_poly.pdbx_strand_id
1 'polypeptide(L)'
;MHTIELQTPSEAELLEQLRLSERELLMLDKDDQVLSQLSLTIQIYYNNGGNDEGKQKVLALIDKFKNQYPSVLRSHFAAFRSSGFVKLTDKSYQSAFAKAKDSNVLEWFLCSAESGLFSGDYALGVLTARDNYGLSHMHLNFPISMIYSDKGRKEYYDWIKYVLSHFEVFHGYAGLSIQLPFDRHPYQFYEYEVSKKYWGITPDGASFFRSEWMQGMNMK
;
A
#
# COMPACT_ATOMS: atom_id res chain seq x y z
N MET A 1 22.98 -29.24 -28.96
CA MET A 1 21.97 -28.58 -28.12
C MET A 1 22.67 -28.24 -26.82
N HIS A 2 22.96 -26.97 -26.54
CA HIS A 2 23.60 -26.58 -25.29
C HIS A 2 22.57 -26.63 -24.18
N THR A 3 22.78 -27.52 -23.21
CA THR A 3 21.97 -27.59 -21.99
C THR A 3 22.36 -26.38 -21.14
N ILE A 4 21.47 -25.39 -21.05
CA ILE A 4 21.63 -24.30 -20.08
C ILE A 4 21.10 -24.83 -18.76
N GLU A 5 21.99 -25.12 -17.81
CA GLU A 5 21.58 -25.36 -16.43
C GLU A 5 21.15 -24.02 -15.83
N LEU A 6 19.86 -23.91 -15.51
CA LEU A 6 19.32 -22.79 -14.75
C LEU A 6 19.87 -22.85 -13.32
N GLN A 7 20.96 -22.14 -13.06
CA GLN A 7 21.39 -21.88 -11.70
C GLN A 7 20.40 -20.91 -11.06
N THR A 8 19.59 -21.44 -10.15
CA THR A 8 18.67 -20.62 -9.35
C THR A 8 19.46 -20.11 -8.14
N PRO A 9 19.47 -18.80 -7.86
CA PRO A 9 20.15 -18.27 -6.68
C PRO A 9 19.62 -18.91 -5.40
N SER A 10 20.50 -19.15 -4.43
CA SER A 10 20.11 -19.55 -3.09
C SER A 10 19.31 -18.43 -2.39
N GLU A 11 18.54 -18.79 -1.37
CA GLU A 11 17.82 -17.80 -0.56
C GLU A 11 18.77 -16.77 0.05
N ALA A 12 19.95 -17.19 0.51
CA ALA A 12 20.96 -16.29 1.07
C ALA A 12 21.44 -15.24 0.05
N GLU A 13 21.67 -15.66 -1.20
CA GLU A 13 22.06 -14.75 -2.29
C GLU A 13 20.93 -13.77 -2.63
N LEU A 14 19.67 -14.25 -2.67
CA LEU A 14 18.51 -13.38 -2.92
C LEU A 14 18.33 -12.35 -1.81
N LEU A 15 18.46 -12.75 -0.55
CA LEU A 15 18.35 -11.82 0.59
C LEU A 15 19.47 -10.78 0.58
N GLU A 16 20.68 -11.16 0.18
CA GLU A 16 21.79 -10.20 0.04
C GLU A 16 21.55 -9.23 -1.11
N GLN A 17 21.07 -9.71 -2.26
CA GLN A 17 20.68 -8.82 -3.36
C GLN A 17 19.58 -7.84 -2.93
N LEU A 18 18.58 -8.29 -2.16
CA LEU A 18 17.54 -7.41 -1.64
C LEU A 18 18.11 -6.31 -0.73
N ARG A 19 19.09 -6.61 0.14
CA ARG A 19 19.75 -5.60 0.97
C ARG A 19 20.50 -4.55 0.15
N LEU A 20 21.18 -4.98 -0.91
CA LEU A 20 21.87 -4.07 -1.82
C LEU A 20 20.87 -3.18 -2.57
N SER A 21 19.78 -3.77 -3.07
CA SER A 21 18.71 -3.04 -3.76
C SER A 21 17.96 -2.08 -2.83
N GLU A 22 17.72 -2.44 -1.57
CA GLU A 22 17.10 -1.56 -0.58
C GLU A 22 17.86 -0.23 -0.47
N ARG A 23 19.20 -0.29 -0.41
CA ARG A 23 20.04 0.92 -0.38
C ARG A 23 20.07 1.66 -1.72
N GLU A 24 20.12 0.94 -2.84
CA GLU A 24 20.14 1.56 -4.18
C GLU A 24 18.84 2.29 -4.51
N LEU A 25 17.71 1.75 -4.05
CA LEU A 25 16.36 2.21 -4.38
C LEU A 25 15.81 3.22 -3.36
N LEU A 26 16.59 3.54 -2.33
CA LEU A 26 16.25 4.56 -1.36
C LEU A 26 16.47 5.94 -1.97
N MET A 27 15.40 6.73 -2.02
CA MET A 27 15.47 8.14 -2.38
C MET A 27 15.25 8.99 -1.13
N LEU A 28 16.21 9.87 -0.86
CA LEU A 28 16.15 10.85 0.22
C LEU A 28 16.06 12.26 -0.37
N ASP A 29 15.43 13.18 0.36
CA ASP A 29 15.58 14.60 0.10
C ASP A 29 16.89 15.15 0.69
N LYS A 30 17.08 16.47 0.62
CA LYS A 30 18.28 17.16 1.13
C LYS A 30 18.43 17.12 2.66
N ASP A 31 17.35 16.78 3.37
CA ASP A 31 17.25 16.76 4.83
C ASP A 31 17.16 15.30 5.34
N ASP A 32 17.59 14.34 4.52
CA ASP A 32 17.57 12.88 4.77
C ASP A 32 16.17 12.29 4.98
N GLN A 33 15.12 12.94 4.50
CA GLN A 33 13.75 12.42 4.57
C GLN A 33 13.47 11.47 3.41
N VAL A 34 12.83 10.35 3.71
CA VAL A 34 12.51 9.31 2.73
C VAL A 34 11.42 9.79 1.77
N LEU A 35 11.75 9.85 0.48
CA LEU A 35 10.84 10.16 -0.62
C LEU A 35 10.36 8.91 -1.35
N SER A 36 11.17 7.85 -1.37
CA SER A 36 10.82 6.58 -2.02
C SER A 36 11.69 5.47 -1.45
N GLN A 37 11.12 4.27 -1.29
CA GLN A 37 11.86 3.12 -0.77
C GLN A 37 11.29 1.78 -1.22
N LEU A 38 12.12 0.74 -1.21
CA LEU A 38 11.67 -0.62 -1.45
C LEU A 38 10.74 -1.09 -0.33
N SER A 39 9.64 -1.74 -0.69
CA SER A 39 8.62 -2.16 0.27
C SER A 39 8.03 -3.52 -0.08
N LEU A 40 7.39 -4.13 0.92
CA LEU A 40 6.50 -5.27 0.74
C LEU A 40 5.06 -4.76 0.68
N THR A 41 4.45 -4.87 -0.49
CA THR A 41 3.11 -4.33 -0.75
C THR A 41 2.11 -5.46 -0.91
N ILE A 42 0.90 -5.24 -0.41
CA ILE A 42 -0.30 -6.00 -0.74
C ILE A 42 -1.29 -5.00 -1.30
N GLN A 43 -1.58 -5.08 -2.59
CA GLN A 43 -2.55 -4.21 -3.24
C GLN A 43 -3.66 -5.06 -3.84
N ILE A 44 -4.93 -4.72 -3.55
CA ILE A 44 -6.07 -5.42 -4.12
C ILE A 44 -7.16 -4.49 -4.61
N TYR A 45 -7.87 -4.97 -5.63
CA TYR A 45 -9.16 -4.50 -6.07
C TYR A 45 -10.20 -5.55 -5.70
N TYR A 46 -11.32 -5.12 -5.12
CA TYR A 46 -12.32 -6.02 -4.55
C TYR A 46 -13.74 -5.52 -4.81
N ASN A 47 -14.66 -6.47 -4.92
CA ASN A 47 -16.08 -6.19 -5.04
C ASN A 47 -16.67 -5.79 -3.68
N ASN A 48 -17.85 -5.19 -3.71
CA ASN A 48 -18.71 -5.05 -2.54
C ASN A 48 -18.18 -4.16 -1.41
N GLY A 49 -17.06 -3.44 -1.59
CA GLY A 49 -16.56 -2.50 -0.57
C GLY A 49 -17.44 -1.27 -0.34
N GLY A 50 -18.30 -0.91 -1.30
CA GLY A 50 -19.17 0.26 -1.22
C GLY A 50 -20.47 0.08 -0.45
N ASN A 51 -20.86 -1.17 -0.16
CA ASN A 51 -22.07 -1.47 0.61
C ASN A 51 -21.77 -1.48 2.13
N ASP A 52 -22.82 -1.59 2.96
CA ASP A 52 -22.67 -1.50 4.42
C ASP A 52 -21.77 -2.60 4.98
N GLU A 53 -21.90 -3.85 4.53
CA GLU A 53 -21.06 -4.97 4.98
C GLU A 53 -19.58 -4.76 4.59
N GLY A 54 -19.33 -4.33 3.35
CA GLY A 54 -18.00 -4.01 2.85
C GLY A 54 -17.36 -2.88 3.63
N LYS A 55 -18.10 -1.81 3.92
CA LYS A 55 -17.61 -0.71 4.77
C LYS A 55 -17.23 -1.22 6.16
N GLN A 56 -18.02 -2.10 6.78
CA GLN A 56 -17.66 -2.68 8.09
C GLN A 56 -16.36 -3.50 8.00
N LYS A 57 -16.16 -4.28 6.93
CA LYS A 57 -14.91 -5.02 6.69
C LYS A 57 -13.70 -4.08 6.54
N VAL A 58 -13.87 -2.96 5.84
CA VAL A 58 -12.81 -1.95 5.68
C VAL A 58 -12.52 -1.25 7.01
N LEU A 59 -13.54 -0.88 7.79
CA LEU A 59 -13.34 -0.31 9.12
C LEU A 59 -12.61 -1.29 10.05
N ALA A 60 -12.95 -2.58 10.02
CA ALA A 60 -12.26 -3.62 10.78
C ALA A 60 -10.79 -3.79 10.35
N LEU A 61 -10.50 -3.71 9.05
CA LEU A 61 -9.12 -3.68 8.53
C LEU A 61 -8.33 -2.48 9.07
N ILE A 62 -8.90 -1.27 9.03
CA ILE A 62 -8.24 -0.05 9.53
C ILE A 62 -7.94 -0.19 11.02
N ASP A 63 -8.90 -0.67 11.81
CA ASP A 63 -8.74 -0.84 13.25
C ASP A 63 -7.69 -1.91 13.57
N LYS A 64 -7.71 -3.04 12.85
CA LYS A 64 -6.68 -4.09 12.96
C LYS A 64 -5.29 -3.53 12.66
N PHE A 65 -5.13 -2.76 11.59
CA PHE A 65 -3.83 -2.19 11.20
C PHE A 65 -3.32 -1.17 12.23
N LYS A 66 -4.17 -0.24 12.68
CA LYS A 66 -3.83 0.71 13.75
C LYS A 66 -3.36 0.00 15.02
N ASN A 67 -4.11 -1.02 15.45
CA ASN A 67 -3.85 -1.71 16.72
C ASN A 67 -2.65 -2.67 16.65
N GLN A 68 -2.29 -3.14 15.45
CA GLN A 68 -1.07 -3.92 15.22
C GLN A 68 0.19 -3.04 15.27
N TYR A 69 0.10 -1.78 14.79
CA TYR A 69 1.26 -0.88 14.63
C TYR A 69 1.15 0.45 15.39
N PRO A 70 0.71 0.46 16.67
CA PRO A 70 0.41 1.71 17.38
C PRO A 70 1.65 2.56 17.66
N SER A 71 2.84 1.95 17.74
CA SER A 71 4.09 2.63 18.05
C SER A 71 4.79 3.26 16.85
N VAL A 72 4.43 2.87 15.62
CA VAL A 72 5.10 3.33 14.39
C VAL A 72 4.24 4.24 13.54
N LEU A 73 2.91 4.13 13.59
CA LEU A 73 2.04 5.05 12.86
C LEU A 73 2.11 6.47 13.45
N ARG A 74 2.08 7.48 12.57
CA ARG A 74 2.31 8.90 12.93
C ARG A 74 1.22 9.82 12.44
N SER A 75 0.71 9.61 11.23
CA SER A 75 -0.27 10.51 10.62
C SER A 75 -1.34 9.74 9.84
N HIS A 76 -2.44 10.43 9.54
CA HIS A 76 -3.49 9.92 8.68
C HIS A 76 -4.21 11.03 7.92
N PHE A 77 -4.81 10.66 6.79
CA PHE A 77 -5.67 11.51 5.99
C PHE A 77 -7.00 10.79 5.74
N ALA A 78 -8.10 11.43 6.13
CA ALA A 78 -9.46 10.92 5.92
C ALA A 78 -10.21 11.93 5.03
N ALA A 79 -10.29 11.68 3.72
CA ALA A 79 -10.79 12.66 2.75
C ALA A 79 -12.26 13.05 2.97
N PHE A 80 -13.03 12.21 3.66
CA PHE A 80 -14.41 12.47 4.08
C PHE A 80 -14.53 13.40 5.29
N ARG A 81 -13.40 13.83 5.88
CA ARG A 81 -13.38 14.63 7.11
C ARG A 81 -12.43 15.83 7.05
N SER A 82 -11.21 15.64 6.56
CA SER A 82 -10.15 16.66 6.62
C SER A 82 -9.75 17.14 5.23
N SER A 83 -9.17 18.34 5.16
CA SER A 83 -8.56 18.89 3.95
C SER A 83 -7.10 18.44 3.75
N GLY A 84 -6.58 17.62 4.65
CA GLY A 84 -5.19 17.14 4.59
C GLY A 84 -4.84 16.22 5.77
N PHE A 85 -3.55 15.87 5.84
CA PHE A 85 -3.00 15.01 6.88
C PHE A 85 -3.09 15.64 8.27
N VAL A 86 -3.37 14.82 9.26
CA VAL A 86 -3.31 15.17 10.67
C VAL A 86 -2.52 14.12 11.45
N LYS A 87 -1.95 14.52 12.58
CA LYS A 87 -1.29 13.58 13.49
C LYS A 87 -2.27 12.49 13.94
N LEU A 88 -1.83 11.25 13.91
CA LEU A 88 -2.57 10.11 14.42
C LEU A 88 -2.47 10.09 15.95
N THR A 89 -3.60 10.34 16.58
CA THR A 89 -3.83 10.29 18.03
C THR A 89 -5.12 9.52 18.25
N ASP A 90 -5.36 8.98 19.44
CA ASP A 90 -6.65 8.31 19.69
C ASP A 90 -7.84 9.26 19.46
N LYS A 91 -7.70 10.54 19.82
CA LYS A 91 -8.75 11.56 19.57
C LYS A 91 -8.98 11.79 18.08
N SER A 92 -7.92 12.00 17.28
CA SER A 92 -8.07 12.22 15.84
C SER A 92 -8.57 10.95 15.13
N TYR A 93 -8.12 9.77 15.53
CA TYR A 93 -8.59 8.49 15.02
C TYR A 93 -10.08 8.27 15.32
N GLN A 94 -10.50 8.33 16.58
CA GLN A 94 -11.91 8.09 16.97
C GLN A 94 -12.87 9.07 16.30
N SER A 95 -12.45 10.33 16.13
CA SER A 95 -13.25 11.32 15.41
C SER A 95 -13.38 11.00 13.91
N ALA A 96 -12.32 10.48 13.26
CA ALA A 96 -12.40 10.02 11.87
C ALA A 96 -13.23 8.73 11.76
N PHE A 97 -13.04 7.79 12.68
CA PHE A 97 -13.76 6.51 12.69
C PHE A 97 -15.27 6.71 12.86
N ALA A 98 -15.70 7.64 13.71
CA ALA A 98 -17.11 7.99 13.85
C ALA A 98 -17.69 8.51 12.52
N LYS A 99 -16.99 9.45 11.86
CA LYS A 99 -17.38 10.03 10.57
C LYS A 99 -17.39 9.01 9.43
N ALA A 100 -16.49 8.03 9.49
CA ALA A 100 -16.33 6.99 8.48
C ALA A 100 -17.56 6.07 8.35
N LYS A 101 -18.33 5.90 9.44
CA LYS A 101 -19.55 5.08 9.44
C LYS A 101 -20.65 5.67 8.57
N ASP A 102 -20.69 7.00 8.47
CA ASP A 102 -21.73 7.74 7.75
C ASP A 102 -21.29 8.14 6.33
N SER A 103 -20.06 7.81 5.92
CA SER A 103 -19.54 8.25 4.63
C SER A 103 -20.12 7.43 3.48
N ASN A 104 -20.47 8.09 2.37
CA ASN A 104 -20.85 7.36 1.16
C ASN A 104 -19.63 6.63 0.58
N VAL A 105 -18.52 7.36 0.42
CA VAL A 105 -17.22 6.80 0.06
C VAL A 105 -16.29 6.90 1.25
N LEU A 106 -15.58 5.82 1.53
CA LEU A 106 -14.52 5.76 2.52
C LEU A 106 -13.18 5.84 1.81
N GLU A 107 -12.51 6.97 1.97
CA GLU A 107 -11.13 7.18 1.55
C GLU A 107 -10.30 7.55 2.77
N TRP A 108 -9.40 6.66 3.17
CA TRP A 108 -8.57 6.84 4.36
C TRP A 108 -7.19 6.27 4.14
N PHE A 109 -6.18 7.08 4.44
CA PHE A 109 -4.77 6.72 4.45
C PHE A 109 -4.18 6.86 5.86
N LEU A 110 -3.46 5.85 6.35
CA LEU A 110 -2.70 5.86 7.62
C LEU A 110 -1.24 5.50 7.30
N CYS A 111 -0.28 6.21 7.87
CA CYS A 111 1.14 5.87 7.66
C CYS A 111 2.05 6.19 8.84
N SER A 112 3.28 5.67 8.76
CA SER A 112 4.38 5.97 9.69
C SER A 112 5.13 7.27 9.38
N ALA A 113 4.84 7.95 8.27
CA ALA A 113 5.37 9.27 7.97
C ALA A 113 4.59 10.37 8.71
N GLU A 114 5.24 11.50 9.00
CA GLU A 114 4.61 12.65 9.69
C GLU A 114 3.57 13.39 8.81
N SER A 115 3.64 13.22 7.50
CA SER A 115 2.72 13.82 6.52
C SER A 115 2.64 13.00 5.23
N GLY A 116 1.78 13.42 4.30
CA GLY A 116 1.67 12.84 2.97
C GLY A 116 2.82 13.15 2.02
N LEU A 117 3.76 14.02 2.41
CA LEU A 117 4.90 14.44 1.59
C LEU A 117 6.06 13.44 1.60
N PHE A 118 6.09 12.55 2.58
CA PHE A 118 7.17 11.57 2.75
C PHE A 118 6.65 10.15 2.68
N SER A 119 7.53 9.24 2.27
CA SER A 119 7.27 7.81 2.23
C SER A 119 7.39 7.24 3.65
N GLY A 120 6.46 6.38 4.03
CA GLY A 120 6.47 5.70 5.34
C GLY A 120 6.68 4.20 5.18
N ASP A 121 7.43 3.60 6.09
CA ASP A 121 7.64 2.14 6.18
C ASP A 121 6.34 1.34 6.24
N TYR A 122 5.36 1.87 6.98
CA TYR A 122 4.05 1.27 7.14
C TYR A 122 3.01 2.21 6.54
N ALA A 123 2.18 1.70 5.64
CA ALA A 123 1.04 2.44 5.12
C ALA A 123 -0.17 1.54 4.90
N LEU A 124 -1.36 2.10 5.13
CA LEU A 124 -2.64 1.54 4.74
C LEU A 124 -3.42 2.62 4.00
N GLY A 125 -3.74 2.38 2.73
CA GLY A 125 -4.67 3.20 1.97
C GLY A 125 -5.90 2.39 1.61
N VAL A 126 -7.09 2.98 1.78
CA VAL A 126 -8.36 2.37 1.36
C VAL A 126 -9.18 3.37 0.55
N LEU A 127 -9.90 2.85 -0.45
CA LEU A 127 -10.92 3.56 -1.19
C LEU A 127 -12.11 2.63 -1.48
N THR A 128 -13.31 2.96 -1.00
CA THR A 128 -14.53 2.21 -1.35
C THR A 128 -15.21 2.78 -2.59
N ALA A 129 -15.83 1.91 -3.38
CA ALA A 129 -16.66 2.33 -4.51
C ALA A 129 -17.91 3.06 -4.02
N ARG A 130 -18.24 4.20 -4.65
CA ARG A 130 -19.48 4.94 -4.37
C ARG A 130 -20.69 4.09 -4.73
N ASP A 131 -21.65 3.94 -3.82
CA ASP A 131 -22.89 3.18 -4.04
C ASP A 131 -22.64 1.77 -4.63
N ASN A 132 -21.48 1.19 -4.30
CA ASN A 132 -20.99 -0.08 -4.86
C ASN A 132 -20.86 -0.12 -6.40
N TYR A 133 -20.73 1.04 -7.04
CA TYR A 133 -20.52 1.17 -8.48
C TYR A 133 -19.04 0.96 -8.85
N GLY A 134 -18.67 -0.29 -9.08
CA GLY A 134 -17.32 -0.70 -9.50
C GLY A 134 -16.51 -1.33 -8.37
N LEU A 135 -15.19 -1.40 -8.60
CA LEU A 135 -14.26 -2.02 -7.66
C LEU A 135 -13.83 -1.02 -6.59
N SER A 136 -13.76 -1.50 -5.36
CA SER A 136 -13.05 -0.84 -4.27
C SER A 136 -11.56 -1.23 -4.33
N HIS A 137 -10.72 -0.47 -3.64
CA HIS A 137 -9.27 -0.65 -3.64
C HIS A 137 -8.70 -0.51 -2.24
N MET A 138 -7.62 -1.25 -1.96
CA MET A 138 -6.77 -0.99 -0.82
C MET A 138 -5.32 -1.35 -1.13
N HIS A 139 -4.40 -0.77 -0.37
CA HIS A 139 -3.04 -1.25 -0.27
C HIS A 139 -2.57 -1.29 1.19
N LEU A 140 -1.68 -2.23 1.48
CA LEU A 140 -0.90 -2.34 2.71
C LEU A 140 0.57 -2.35 2.32
N ASN A 141 1.37 -1.49 2.94
CA ASN A 141 2.82 -1.45 2.74
C ASN A 141 3.52 -1.70 4.06
N PHE A 142 4.59 -2.49 3.98
CA PHE A 142 5.41 -2.91 5.11
C PHE A 142 6.90 -2.71 4.77
N PRO A 143 7.76 -2.52 5.78
CA PRO A 143 9.19 -2.39 5.55
C PRO A 143 9.75 -3.69 4.99
N ILE A 144 10.66 -3.56 4.03
CA ILE A 144 11.34 -4.71 3.41
C ILE A 144 12.07 -5.56 4.45
N SER A 145 12.50 -4.96 5.56
CA SER A 145 13.18 -5.65 6.66
C SER A 145 12.40 -6.82 7.27
N MET A 146 11.07 -6.89 7.09
CA MET A 146 10.27 -8.05 7.47
C MET A 146 10.75 -9.34 6.79
N ILE A 147 11.25 -9.28 5.55
CA ILE A 147 11.67 -10.47 4.79
C ILE A 147 12.93 -11.13 5.37
N TYR A 148 13.73 -10.38 6.12
CA TYR A 148 14.99 -10.85 6.70
C TYR A 148 14.79 -11.72 7.96
N SER A 149 13.55 -11.94 8.40
CA SER A 149 13.24 -12.78 9.55
C SER A 149 12.04 -13.70 9.28
N ASP A 150 12.05 -14.89 9.87
CA ASP A 150 10.92 -15.82 9.77
C ASP A 150 9.63 -15.23 10.35
N LYS A 151 9.76 -14.47 11.44
CA LYS A 151 8.63 -13.78 12.07
C LYS A 151 8.01 -12.74 11.12
N GLY A 152 8.82 -11.89 10.51
CA GLY A 152 8.33 -10.86 9.59
C GLY A 152 7.73 -11.46 8.32
N ARG A 153 8.36 -12.49 7.74
CA ARG A 153 7.79 -13.25 6.63
C ARG A 153 6.44 -13.85 6.97
N LYS A 154 6.33 -14.49 8.14
CA LYS A 154 5.07 -15.05 8.63
C LYS A 154 3.99 -13.97 8.78
N GLU A 155 4.33 -12.82 9.36
CA GLU A 155 3.41 -11.70 9.54
C GLU A 155 2.88 -11.17 8.20
N TYR A 156 3.76 -10.99 7.22
CA TYR A 156 3.37 -10.58 5.86
C TYR A 156 2.42 -11.60 5.20
N TYR A 157 2.72 -12.90 5.29
CA TYR A 157 1.81 -13.94 4.79
C TYR A 157 0.46 -13.99 5.52
N ASP A 158 0.45 -13.72 6.83
CA ASP A 158 -0.79 -13.67 7.61
C ASP A 158 -1.67 -12.49 7.19
N TRP A 159 -1.08 -11.35 6.80
CA TRP A 159 -1.81 -10.23 6.18
C TRP A 159 -2.40 -10.60 4.82
N ILE A 160 -1.64 -11.27 3.95
CA ILE A 160 -2.16 -11.76 2.65
C ILE A 160 -3.37 -12.66 2.88
N LYS A 161 -3.26 -13.65 3.78
CA LYS A 161 -4.36 -14.56 4.11
C LYS A 161 -5.56 -13.81 4.68
N TYR A 162 -5.31 -12.85 5.58
CA TYR A 162 -6.38 -12.01 6.13
C TYR A 162 -7.15 -11.33 5.01
N VAL A 163 -6.46 -10.59 4.13
CA VAL A 163 -7.08 -9.85 3.03
C VAL A 163 -7.88 -10.78 2.10
N LEU A 164 -7.30 -11.90 1.66
CA LEU A 164 -7.97 -12.86 0.78
C LEU A 164 -9.19 -13.52 1.43
N SER A 165 -9.18 -13.73 2.75
CA SER A 165 -10.31 -14.31 3.47
C SER A 165 -11.41 -13.30 3.82
N HIS A 166 -11.05 -12.01 3.91
CA HIS A 166 -11.94 -10.97 4.43
C HIS A 166 -12.66 -10.20 3.30
N PHE A 167 -12.06 -10.15 2.11
CA PHE A 167 -12.58 -9.39 0.97
C PHE A 167 -12.85 -10.28 -0.24
N GLU A 168 -13.85 -9.90 -1.03
CA GLU A 168 -14.12 -10.53 -2.33
C GLU A 168 -13.15 -9.98 -3.37
N VAL A 169 -11.93 -10.50 -3.36
CA VAL A 169 -10.83 -10.04 -4.20
C VAL A 169 -11.12 -10.35 -5.67
N PHE A 170 -11.08 -9.32 -6.50
CA PHE A 170 -11.19 -9.42 -7.95
C PHE A 170 -9.81 -9.54 -8.60
N HIS A 171 -8.90 -8.65 -8.21
CA HIS A 171 -7.53 -8.61 -8.73
C HIS A 171 -6.59 -7.98 -7.69
N GLY A 172 -5.29 -8.14 -7.88
CA GLY A 172 -4.29 -7.56 -7.00
C GLY A 172 -2.96 -8.27 -7.11
N TYR A 173 -2.02 -7.82 -6.29
CA TYR A 173 -0.71 -8.45 -6.17
C TYR A 173 -0.21 -8.32 -4.72
N ALA A 174 0.70 -9.22 -4.36
CA ALA A 174 1.46 -9.14 -3.12
C ALA A 174 2.94 -9.42 -3.45
N GLY A 175 3.82 -8.46 -3.23
CA GLY A 175 5.22 -8.58 -3.58
C GLY A 175 6.02 -7.31 -3.35
N LEU A 176 7.09 -7.14 -4.13
CA LEU A 176 7.96 -5.98 -4.04
C LEU A 176 7.40 -4.81 -4.85
N SER A 177 7.42 -3.63 -4.25
CA SER A 177 7.08 -2.36 -4.89
C SER A 177 7.93 -1.22 -4.35
N ILE A 178 7.83 -0.07 -5.00
CA ILE A 178 8.39 1.19 -4.52
C ILE A 178 7.32 1.98 -3.79
N GLN A 179 7.48 2.09 -2.47
CA GLN A 179 6.60 2.91 -1.65
C GLN A 179 6.92 4.38 -1.87
N LEU A 180 5.95 5.08 -2.45
CA LEU A 180 5.96 6.53 -2.61
C LEU A 180 5.22 7.23 -1.46
N PRO A 181 5.34 8.57 -1.32
CA PRO A 181 4.51 9.34 -0.40
C PRO A 181 3.05 9.28 -0.84
N PHE A 182 2.12 9.72 0.01
CA PHE A 182 0.73 9.89 -0.44
C PHE A 182 0.65 10.88 -1.60
N ASP A 183 1.38 12.00 -1.50
CA ASP A 183 1.55 13.00 -2.56
C ASP A 183 2.58 12.52 -3.59
N ARG A 184 2.35 11.33 -4.16
CA ARG A 184 3.28 10.58 -5.01
C ARG A 184 3.61 11.21 -6.36
N HIS A 185 2.78 12.11 -6.88
CA HIS A 185 2.89 12.59 -8.26
C HIS A 185 4.29 13.07 -8.67
N PRO A 186 5.04 13.81 -7.82
CA PRO A 186 6.39 14.23 -8.14
C PRO A 186 7.37 13.07 -8.29
N TYR A 187 7.08 11.87 -7.78
CA TYR A 187 8.00 10.74 -7.70
C TYR A 187 7.60 9.55 -8.59
N GLN A 188 6.47 9.62 -9.30
CA GLN A 188 6.01 8.55 -10.20
C GLN A 188 7.01 8.28 -11.33
N PHE A 189 7.80 9.29 -11.74
CA PHE A 189 8.87 9.08 -12.72
C PHE A 189 9.93 8.09 -12.21
N TYR A 190 10.22 8.10 -10.91
CA TYR A 190 11.21 7.22 -10.30
C TYR A 190 10.71 5.79 -10.23
N GLU A 191 9.48 5.57 -9.76
CA GLU A 191 8.80 4.28 -9.78
C GLU A 191 8.79 3.65 -11.20
N TYR A 192 8.54 4.48 -12.23
CA TYR A 192 8.61 4.05 -13.62
C TYR A 192 10.03 3.63 -14.04
N GLU A 193 11.07 4.41 -13.71
CA GLU A 193 12.45 4.05 -14.03
C GLU A 193 12.90 2.75 -13.32
N VAL A 194 12.50 2.58 -12.05
CA VAL A 194 12.82 1.38 -11.26
C VAL A 194 12.14 0.14 -11.86
N SER A 195 10.83 0.20 -12.13
CA SER A 195 10.08 -0.94 -12.66
C SER A 195 10.54 -1.38 -14.06
N LYS A 196 11.08 -0.46 -14.87
CA LYS A 196 11.75 -0.84 -16.14
C LYS A 196 13.04 -1.63 -15.93
N LYS A 197 13.81 -1.28 -14.90
CA LYS A 197 15.11 -1.90 -14.60
C LYS A 197 14.95 -3.22 -13.85
N TYR A 198 13.94 -3.32 -12.97
CA TYR A 198 13.74 -4.43 -12.05
C TYR A 198 12.38 -5.10 -12.28
N TRP A 199 12.37 -6.20 -13.04
CA TRP A 199 11.13 -6.91 -13.41
C TRP A 199 10.39 -7.54 -12.23
N GLY A 200 11.07 -7.73 -11.09
CA GLY A 200 10.47 -8.22 -9.85
C GLY A 200 9.77 -7.14 -9.01
N ILE A 201 9.87 -5.86 -9.40
CA ILE A 201 9.23 -4.74 -8.72
C ILE A 201 7.99 -4.34 -9.53
N THR A 202 6.83 -4.43 -8.88
CA THR A 202 5.56 -4.03 -9.48
C THR A 202 5.35 -2.53 -9.26
N PRO A 203 5.00 -1.73 -10.28
CA PRO A 203 4.60 -0.34 -10.06
C PRO A 203 3.21 -0.27 -9.41
N ASP A 204 3.03 0.62 -8.43
CA ASP A 204 1.76 0.80 -7.73
C ASP A 204 0.81 1.72 -8.49
N GLY A 205 -0.33 1.19 -8.91
CA GLY A 205 -1.44 2.00 -9.41
C GLY A 205 -2.26 2.55 -8.25
N ALA A 206 -2.42 3.87 -8.12
CA ALA A 206 -3.40 4.42 -7.19
C ALA A 206 -4.82 4.07 -7.68
N SER A 207 -5.77 4.00 -6.76
CA SER A 207 -7.18 3.93 -7.12
C SER A 207 -7.68 5.28 -7.62
N PHE A 208 -7.84 5.40 -8.92
CA PHE A 208 -8.54 6.53 -9.52
C PHE A 208 -10.05 6.27 -9.45
N PHE A 209 -10.82 7.24 -8.96
CA PHE A 209 -12.27 7.25 -9.22
C PHE A 209 -12.48 7.20 -10.74
N ARG A 210 -13.29 6.24 -11.20
CA ARG A 210 -13.43 5.91 -12.63
C ARG A 210 -13.77 7.14 -13.50
N SER A 211 -12.88 7.43 -14.43
CA SER A 211 -13.20 7.48 -15.87
C SER A 211 -12.00 7.10 -16.76
N GLU A 212 -10.77 7.15 -16.24
CA GLU A 212 -9.56 7.07 -17.07
C GLU A 212 -9.18 5.66 -17.54
N TRP A 213 -9.37 4.61 -16.73
CA TRP A 213 -9.03 3.24 -17.16
C TRP A 213 -9.90 2.74 -18.33
N MET A 214 -11.17 3.20 -18.42
CA MET A 214 -12.07 2.92 -19.55
C MET A 214 -11.68 3.68 -20.82
N GLN A 215 -11.05 4.85 -20.71
CA GLN A 215 -10.54 5.58 -21.87
C GLN A 215 -9.35 4.86 -22.49
N GLY A 216 -8.47 4.28 -21.68
CA GLY A 216 -7.34 3.47 -22.15
C GLY A 216 -7.75 2.23 -22.96
N MET A 217 -8.90 1.62 -22.65
CA MET A 217 -9.41 0.45 -23.38
C MET A 217 -10.21 0.80 -24.64
N ASN A 218 -10.69 2.04 -24.77
CA ASN A 218 -11.50 2.51 -25.89
C ASN A 218 -10.72 3.35 -26.91
N MET A 219 -9.40 3.52 -26.74
CA MET A 219 -8.54 3.98 -27.82
C MET A 219 -8.34 2.83 -28.81
N LYS A 220 -9.24 2.75 -29.79
CA LYS A 220 -9.00 2.09 -31.08
C LYS A 220 -8.41 3.07 -32.06
#